data_AF-A0A445LWK6-F1
#
_entry.id   AF-A0A445LWK6-F1
#
_cell.length_a   1.000
_cell.length_b   1.000
_cell.length_c   1.000
_cell.angle_alpha   90.00
_cell.angle_beta   90.00
_cell.angle_gamma   90.00
#
_symmetry.space_group_name_H-M   'P 1'
#
loop_
_entity.id
_entity.type
_entity.pdbx_description
1 polymer ?
#
loop_
_entity_poly.entity_id
_entity_poly.type
_entity_poly.pdbx_seq_one_letter_code
_entity_poly.pdbx_strand_id
1 'polypeptide(L)' 'MEQIFGMAEKEMEYRVELFNKMTQTCFNKCVDNRYKESELNMGENSCIDRCVSKYWHVTNLIGQLLGSGRPPM' A
#
# COMPACT_ATOMS: atom_id res chain seq x y z
N MET A 1 -0.15 14.60 27.95
CA MET A 1 0.97 14.34 27.01
C MET A 1 1.02 12.88 26.57
N GLU A 2 0.86 11.90 27.46
CA GLU A 2 0.83 10.45 27.11
C GLU A 2 -0.10 10.09 25.95
N GLN A 3 -1.32 10.62 25.90
CA GLN A 3 -2.26 10.34 24.81
C GLN A 3 -1.79 10.80 23.42
N ILE A 4 -1.04 11.91 23.34
CA ILE A 4 -0.53 12.44 22.06
C ILE A 4 0.57 11.51 21.52
N PHE A 5 1.46 11.04 22.39
CA PHE A 5 2.49 10.07 22.01
C PHE A 5 1.88 8.72 21.60
N GLY A 6 0.88 8.22 22.33
CA GLY A 6 0.21 6.96 21.98
C GLY A 6 -0.54 7.01 20.64
N MET A 7 -1.05 8.17 20.22
CA MET A 7 -1.63 8.33 18.88
C MET A 7 -0.56 8.39 17.78
N ALA A 8 0.55 9.09 18.03
CA ALA A 8 1.67 9.19 17.09
C ALA A 8 2.35 7.82 16.86
N GLU A 9 2.49 7.01 17.91
CA GLU A 9 3.02 5.66 17.83
C GLU A 9 2.14 4.76 16.95
N LYS A 10 0.82 4.76 17.19
CA LYS A 10 -0.13 3.98 16.38
C LYS A 10 -0.15 4.40 14.91
N GLU A 11 -0.05 5.69 14.63
CA GLU A 11 0.06 6.21 13.26
C GLU A 11 1.33 5.69 12.58
N MET A 12 2.46 5.64 13.31
CA MET A 12 3.71 5.11 12.78
C MET A 12 3.62 3.59 12.52
N GLU A 13 3.07 2.81 13.46
CA GLU A 13 2.85 1.37 13.29
C GLU A 13 1.98 1.07 12.06
N TYR A 14 0.87 1.82 11.91
CA TYR A 14 0.00 1.70 10.75
C TYR A 14 0.73 1.98 9.44
N ARG A 15 1.57 3.02 9.39
CA ARG A 15 2.35 3.34 8.17
C ARG A 15 3.35 2.25 7.80
N VAL A 16 3.99 1.65 8.80
CA VAL A 16 4.91 0.53 8.59
C VAL A 16 4.16 -0.68 8.05
N GLU A 17 3.03 -1.03 8.66
CA GLU A 17 2.20 -2.15 8.21
C GLU A 17 1.68 -1.92 6.77
N LEU A 18 1.22 -0.70 6.48
CA LEU A 18 0.75 -0.31 5.16
C LEU A 18 1.85 -0.46 4.10
N PHE A 19 3.06 0.02 4.40
CA PHE A 19 4.21 -0.09 3.50
C PHE A 19 4.58 -1.54 3.22
N ASN A 20 4.62 -2.39 4.24
CA ASN A 20 4.95 -3.81 4.10
C ASN A 20 3.91 -4.56 3.25
N LYS A 21 2.62 -4.35 3.52
CA LYS A 21 1.52 -4.95 2.75
C LYS A 21 1.51 -4.47 1.30
N MET A 22 1.71 -3.18 1.06
CA MET A 22 1.77 -2.60 -0.28
C MET A 22 2.94 -3.19 -1.07
N THR A 23 4.13 -3.20 -0.47
CA THR A 23 5.34 -3.73 -1.11
C THR A 23 5.16 -5.19 -1.51
N GLN A 24 4.69 -6.04 -0.58
CA GLN A 24 4.45 -7.46 -0.86
C GLN A 24 3.37 -7.65 -1.94
N THR A 25 2.29 -6.87 -1.89
CA THR A 25 1.20 -6.95 -2.86
C THR A 25 1.67 -6.58 -4.27
N CYS A 26 2.44 -5.49 -4.40
CA CYS A 26 2.91 -5.03 -5.70
C CYS A 26 4.01 -5.92 -6.27
N PHE A 27 4.90 -6.44 -5.41
CA PHE A 27 5.88 -7.43 -5.82
C PHE A 27 5.20 -8.67 -6.41
N ASN A 28 4.24 -9.26 -5.68
CA ASN A 28 3.51 -10.46 -6.13
C ASN A 28 2.67 -10.23 -7.39
N LYS A 29 2.23 -8.99 -7.65
CA LYS A 29 1.42 -8.65 -8.83
C LYS A 29 2.25 -8.35 -10.07
N CYS A 30 3.47 -7.83 -9.89
CA CYS A 30 4.23 -7.23 -10.99
C CYS A 30 5.51 -7.99 -11.34
N VAL A 31 6.09 -8.75 -10.42
CA VAL A 31 7.35 -9.47 -10.65
C VAL A 31 7.05 -10.95 -10.95
N ASP A 32 7.62 -11.49 -12.03
CA ASP A 32 7.43 -12.89 -12.42
C ASP A 32 8.25 -13.82 -11.51
N ASN A 33 7.60 -14.86 -10.94
CA ASN A 33 8.24 -15.87 -10.09
C ASN A 33 9.31 -16.71 -10.80
N ARG A 34 9.44 -16.58 -12.12
CA ARG A 34 10.51 -17.23 -12.91
C ARG A 34 11.85 -16.51 -12.82
N TYR A 35 11.89 -15.28 -12.28
CA TYR A 35 13.12 -14.51 -12.00
C TYR A 35 14.20 -14.64 -13.07
N LYS A 36 13.87 -14.24 -14.30
CA LYS A 36 14.78 -14.40 -15.45
C LYS A 36 16.05 -13.55 -15.32
N GLU A 37 15.93 -12.40 -14.67
CA GLU A 37 16.99 -11.41 -14.49
C GLU A 37 16.88 -10.83 -13.06
N SER A 38 17.99 -10.31 -12.52
CA SER A 38 18.03 -9.75 -11.16
C SER A 38 17.49 -8.32 -11.09
N GLU A 39 17.46 -7.62 -12.22
CA GLU A 39 16.95 -6.25 -12.30
C GLU A 39 15.51 -6.22 -12.79
N LEU A 40 14.77 -5.22 -12.31
CA LEU A 40 13.41 -4.99 -12.76
C LEU A 40 13.44 -4.45 -14.19
N ASN A 41 12.77 -5.16 -15.09
CA ASN A 41 12.61 -4.67 -16.45
C ASN A 41 11.64 -3.46 -16.50
N MET A 42 11.63 -2.75 -17.63
CA MET A 42 10.77 -1.56 -17.80
C MET A 42 9.28 -1.85 -17.59
N GLY A 43 8.82 -3.07 -17.93
CA GLY A 43 7.45 -3.51 -17.72
C GLY A 43 7.12 -3.71 -16.24
N GLU A 44 8.04 -4.32 -15.49
CA GLU A 44 7.93 -4.51 -14.03
C GLU A 44 7.93 -3.17 -13.29
N ASN A 45 8.87 -2.27 -13.63
CA ASN A 45 8.91 -0.91 -13.07
C ASN A 45 7.59 -0.15 -13.31
N SER A 46 7.12 -0.11 -14.56
CA SER A 46 5.86 0.54 -14.90
C SER A 46 4.64 -0.14 -14.26
N CYS A 47 4.68 -1.47 -14.05
CA CYS A 47 3.64 -2.18 -13.30
C CYS A 47 3.64 -1.76 -11.82
N ILE A 48 4.80 -1.70 -11.18
CA ILE A 48 4.95 -1.33 -9.76
C ILE A 48 4.41 0.08 -9.52
N ASP A 49 4.77 1.07 -10.35
CA ASP A 49 4.27 2.45 -10.24
C ASP A 49 2.73 2.49 -10.27
N ARG A 50 2.14 1.78 -11.24
CA ARG A 50 0.68 1.67 -11.38
C ARG A 50 0.06 0.91 -10.21
N CYS A 51 0.72 -0.11 -9.69
CA CYS A 51 0.26 -0.89 -8.55
C CYS A 51 0.20 -0.03 -7.29
N VAL A 52 1.28 0.69 -6.97
CA VAL A 52 1.37 1.59 -5.81
C VAL A 52 0.29 2.67 -5.90
N SER A 53 0.13 3.30 -7.07
CA SER A 53 -0.93 4.29 -7.31
C SER A 53 -2.34 3.73 -7.03
N LYS A 54 -2.64 2.53 -7.56
CA LYS A 54 -3.92 1.85 -7.31
C LYS A 54 -4.11 1.47 -5.84
N TYR A 55 -3.06 0.98 -5.19
CA TYR A 55 -3.11 0.55 -3.79
C TYR A 55 -3.46 1.72 -2.87
N TRP A 56 -2.83 2.89 -3.09
CA TRP A 56 -3.16 4.12 -2.36
C TRP A 56 -4.58 4.61 -2.61
N HIS A 57 -5.02 4.60 -3.88
CA HIS A 57 -6.39 5.00 -4.21
C HIS A 57 -7.42 4.11 -3.51
N VAL A 58 -7.25 2.78 -3.58
CA VAL A 58 -8.15 1.83 -2.91
C VAL A 58 -8.10 1.98 -1.39
N THR A 59 -6.91 2.15 -0.81
CA THR A 59 -6.75 2.36 0.64
C THR A 59 -7.51 3.61 1.10
N ASN A 60 -7.38 4.72 0.37
CA ASN A 60 -8.10 5.97 0.68
C ASN A 60 -9.61 5.81 0.53
N LEU A 61 -10.07 5.15 -0.54
CA LEU A 61 -11.49 4.90 -0.77
C LEU A 61 -12.08 4.05 0.37
N ILE A 62 -11.43 2.94 0.74
CA ILE A 62 -11.88 2.09 1.85
C ILE A 62 -11.86 2.88 3.17
N GLY A 63 -10.81 3.67 3.42
CA GLY A 63 -10.72 4.52 4.60
C GLY A 63 -11.89 5.51 4.69
N GLN A 64 -12.28 6.12 3.58
CA GLN A 64 -13.47 6.99 3.51
C GLN A 64 -14.75 6.22 3.82
N LEU A 65 -14.94 5.02 3.24
CA LEU A 65 -16.15 4.21 3.47
C LEU A 65 -16.29 3.77 4.94
N LEU A 66 -15.19 3.31 5.54
CA LEU A 66 -15.18 2.89 6.94
C LEU A 66 -15.31 4.09 7.89
N GLY A 67 -14.73 5.25 7.55
CA GLY A 67 -14.80 6.46 8.37
C GLY A 67 -16.12 7.21 8.27
N SER A 68 -16.84 7.11 7.15
CA SER A 68 -18.06 7.89 6.90
C SER A 68 -19.37 7.13 7.12
N GLY A 69 -19.34 5.82 7.38
CA GLY A 69 -20.55 5.02 7.61
C GLY A 69 -21.56 5.06 6.46
N ARG A 70 -21.16 5.47 5.25
CA ARG A 70 -22.00 5.57 4.06
C ARG A 70 -21.37 4.79 2.89
N PRO A 71 -22.17 4.01 2.14
CA PRO A 71 -21.68 3.26 0.99
C PRO A 71 -21.25 4.21 -0.14
N PRO A 72 -20.33 3.78 -1.04
CA PRO A 72 -19.87 4.63 -2.14
C PRO A 72 -21.02 4.88 -3.10
N MET A 73 -21.19 6.15 -3.52
CA MET A 73 -21.97 6.51 -4.71
C MET A 73 -21.19 6.16 -5.97
#